data_AF-A0A534XLL0-F1
#
_entry.id   AF-A0A534XLL0-F1
#
_cell.length_a   1.000
_cell.length_b   1.000
_cell.length_c   1.000
_cell.angle_alpha   90.00
_cell.angle_beta   90.00
_cell.angle_gamma   90.00
#
_symmetry.space_group_name_H-M   'P 1'
#
loop_
_entity.id
_entity.type
_entity.pdbx_description
1 polymer ?
#
loop_
_entity_poly.entity_id
_entity_poly.type
_entity_poly.pdbx_seq_one_letter_code
_entity_poly.pdbx_strand_id
1 'polypeptide(L)'
;MRWALLVLAALAACGRGADVIVVGSKNFTEQRILGELLAQTVESVGLRAERKLDLGGTFVCDAAIRAGQIDMYVEYTGTALAAILKGGLGVFIFRGVAMVDNRTILAGALPAAALAVGAELALGAVERRVRPPR
;
A
#
# COMPACT_ATOMS: atom_id res chain seq x y z
N MET A 1 -20.73 27.02 -40.16
CA MET A 1 -19.33 27.12 -39.67
C MET A 1 -19.18 27.04 -38.14
N ARG A 2 -20.13 27.49 -37.32
CA ARG A 2 -20.04 27.42 -35.84
C ARG A 2 -20.09 25.99 -35.25
N TRP A 3 -20.74 25.05 -35.94
CA TRP A 3 -20.85 23.66 -35.49
C TRP A 3 -19.57 22.84 -35.70
N ALA A 4 -18.75 23.18 -36.71
CA ALA A 4 -17.47 22.51 -36.96
C ALA A 4 -16.44 22.78 -35.83
N LEU A 5 -16.49 23.99 -35.24
CA LEU A 5 -15.64 24.37 -34.11
C LEU A 5 -15.98 23.62 -32.82
N LEU A 6 -17.26 23.33 -32.58
CA LEU A 6 -17.72 22.57 -31.41
C LEU A 6 -17.33 21.09 -31.50
N VAL A 7 -17.37 20.51 -32.71
CA VAL A 7 -16.95 19.12 -32.95
C VAL A 7 -15.43 18.97 -32.83
N LEU A 8 -14.64 19.94 -33.31
CA LEU A 8 -13.18 19.93 -33.11
C LEU A 8 -12.80 20.07 -31.62
N ALA A 9 -13.51 20.89 -30.85
CA ALA A 9 -13.26 21.05 -29.42
C ALA A 9 -13.60 19.77 -28.61
N ALA A 10 -14.67 19.06 -28.98
CA ALA A 10 -15.05 17.79 -28.37
C ALA A 10 -14.05 16.66 -28.69
N LEU A 11 -13.46 16.67 -29.88
CA LEU A 11 -12.41 15.71 -30.27
C LEU A 11 -11.06 16.02 -29.61
N ALA A 12 -10.74 17.30 -29.35
CA ALA A 12 -9.54 17.69 -28.60
C ALA A 12 -9.62 17.37 -27.10
N ALA A 13 -10.83 17.26 -26.54
CA ALA A 13 -11.05 16.86 -25.14
C ALA A 13 -10.89 15.34 -24.91
N CYS A 14 -10.73 14.55 -25.98
CA CYS A 14 -10.43 13.12 -25.94
C CYS A 14 -8.92 12.82 -25.99
N GLY A 15 -8.07 13.76 -25.57
CA GLY A 15 -6.73 13.40 -25.12
C GLY A 15 -6.86 12.77 -23.74
N ARG A 16 -6.87 11.43 -23.65
CA ARG A 16 -6.68 10.70 -22.39
C ARG A 16 -5.49 11.36 -21.68
N GLY A 17 -5.76 12.14 -20.63
CA GLY A 17 -4.71 12.58 -19.72
C GLY A 17 -4.00 11.31 -19.29
N ALA A 18 -2.70 11.21 -19.55
CA ALA A 18 -1.92 10.06 -19.13
C ALA A 18 -2.18 9.87 -17.63
N ASP A 19 -2.85 8.78 -17.24
CA ASP A 19 -3.20 8.51 -15.86
C ASP A 19 -1.91 8.60 -15.04
N VAL A 20 -1.82 9.64 -14.21
CA VAL A 20 -0.68 9.86 -13.33
C VAL A 20 -0.91 9.00 -12.11
N ILE A 21 -0.02 8.04 -11.86
CA ILE A 21 -0.05 7.18 -10.70
C ILE A 21 0.72 7.87 -9.57
N VAL A 22 0.05 8.14 -8.46
CA VAL A 22 0.63 8.76 -7.27
C VAL A 22 1.24 7.68 -6.39
N VAL A 23 2.57 7.61 -6.34
CA VAL A 23 3.34 6.66 -5.56
C VAL A 23 3.71 7.25 -4.20
N GLY A 24 3.25 6.62 -3.13
CA GLY A 24 3.52 7.00 -1.75
C GLY A 24 4.65 6.20 -1.09
N SER A 25 5.19 6.74 0.01
CA SER A 25 6.04 5.95 0.91
C SER A 25 5.87 6.35 2.37
N LYS A 26 6.33 5.47 3.26
CA LYS A 26 6.55 5.80 4.67
C LYS A 26 7.81 6.66 4.84
N ASN A 27 7.99 7.26 6.01
CA ASN A 27 9.05 8.22 6.33
C ASN A 27 10.34 7.59 6.90
N PHE A 28 10.77 6.46 6.34
CA PHE A 28 12.07 5.87 6.68
C PHE A 28 12.82 5.37 5.44
N THR A 29 14.14 5.23 5.57
CA THR A 29 15.09 5.10 4.45
C THR A 29 14.71 4.01 3.45
N GLU A 30 14.42 2.79 3.91
CA GLU A 30 14.05 1.68 3.04
C GLU A 30 12.80 2.00 2.22
N GLN A 31 11.77 2.56 2.85
CA GLN A 31 10.50 2.85 2.18
C GLN A 31 10.63 3.98 1.16
N ARG A 32 11.50 4.96 1.40
CA ARG A 32 11.81 5.99 0.41
C ARG A 32 12.47 5.37 -0.84
N ILE A 33 13.43 4.48 -0.63
CA ILE A 33 14.12 3.79 -1.74
C ILE A 33 13.12 2.91 -2.50
N LEU A 34 12.33 2.11 -1.80
CA LEU A 34 11.31 1.26 -2.41
C LEU A 34 10.22 2.06 -3.14
N GLY A 35 9.81 3.20 -2.59
CA GLY A 35 8.87 4.12 -3.24
C GLY A 35 9.44 4.71 -4.54
N GLU A 36 10.72 5.08 -4.55
CA GLU A 36 11.39 5.53 -5.77
C GLU A 36 11.49 4.41 -6.82
N LEU A 37 11.89 3.20 -6.41
CA LEU A 37 11.94 2.03 -7.31
C LEU A 37 10.56 1.70 -7.89
N LEU A 38 9.50 1.83 -7.08
CA LEU A 38 8.12 1.63 -7.53
C LEU A 38 7.70 2.68 -8.56
N ALA A 39 8.02 3.97 -8.32
CA ALA A 39 7.77 5.04 -9.28
C ALA A 39 8.50 4.82 -10.61
N GLN A 40 9.79 4.43 -10.57
CA GLN A 40 10.55 4.09 -11.77
C GLN A 40 9.99 2.87 -12.51
N THR A 41 9.45 1.89 -11.78
CA THR A 41 8.79 0.73 -12.38
C THR A 41 7.52 1.14 -13.13
N VAL A 42 6.71 2.02 -12.55
CA VAL A 42 5.54 2.61 -13.23
C VAL A 42 5.96 3.38 -14.49
N GLU A 43 7.03 4.17 -14.40
CA GLU A 43 7.55 4.93 -15.54
C GLU A 43 8.09 4.00 -16.65
N SER A 44 8.70 2.87 -16.29
CA SER A 44 9.24 1.89 -17.23
C SER A 44 8.18 1.24 -18.14
N VAL A 45 6.92 1.20 -17.70
CA VAL A 45 5.79 0.68 -18.49
C VAL A 45 5.05 1.78 -19.26
N GLY A 46 5.60 2.99 -19.30
CA GLY A 46 5.07 4.12 -20.08
C GLY A 46 3.98 4.93 -19.40
N LEU A 47 3.75 4.73 -18.10
CA LEU A 47 2.84 5.54 -17.29
C LEU A 47 3.59 6.71 -16.65
N ARG A 48 2.86 7.74 -16.19
CA ARG A 48 3.46 8.85 -15.43
C ARG A 48 3.34 8.54 -13.94
N ALA A 49 4.43 8.74 -13.19
CA ALA A 49 4.42 8.59 -11.74
C ALA A 49 4.62 9.93 -11.04
N GLU A 50 3.72 10.28 -10.12
CA GLU A 50 3.93 11.35 -9.15
C GLU A 50 4.47 10.76 -7.85
N ARG A 51 5.49 11.37 -7.25
CA ARG A 51 6.11 10.88 -6.03
C ARG A 51 5.60 11.69 -4.84
N LYS A 52 4.91 11.01 -3.92
CA LYS A 52 4.44 11.56 -2.65
C LYS A 52 5.06 10.78 -1.49
N LEU A 53 6.39 10.84 -1.42
CA LEU A 53 7.18 10.10 -0.44
C LEU A 53 7.08 10.73 0.96
N ASP A 54 7.50 9.97 1.97
CA ASP A 54 7.62 10.41 3.36
C ASP A 54 6.30 10.82 4.05
N LEU A 55 5.21 10.12 3.77
CA LEU A 55 3.89 10.44 4.34
C LEU A 55 3.80 10.24 5.86
N GLY A 56 4.62 9.36 6.43
CA GLY A 56 4.57 9.00 7.85
C GLY A 56 4.65 7.48 8.06
N GLY A 57 3.96 6.98 9.08
CA GLY A 57 3.86 5.54 9.37
C GLY A 57 2.75 4.83 8.60
N THR A 58 2.59 3.52 8.84
CA THR A 58 1.59 2.66 8.19
C THR A 58 0.18 3.25 8.20
N PHE A 59 -0.30 3.77 9.33
CA PHE A 59 -1.67 4.32 9.39
C PHE A 59 -1.88 5.55 8.51
N VAL A 60 -0.84 6.37 8.31
CA VAL A 60 -0.94 7.54 7.44
C VAL A 60 -0.98 7.10 5.98
N CYS A 61 -0.15 6.12 5.60
CA CYS A 61 -0.20 5.53 4.25
C CYS A 61 -1.51 4.78 3.98
N ASP A 62 -2.03 3.99 4.93
CA ASP A 62 -3.31 3.30 4.80
C ASP A 62 -4.48 4.29 4.67
N ALA A 63 -4.48 5.38 5.45
CA ALA A 63 -5.46 6.44 5.30
C ALA A 63 -5.33 7.14 3.94
N ALA A 64 -4.11 7.44 3.50
CA ALA A 64 -3.86 8.10 2.22
C ALA A 64 -4.31 7.25 1.03
N ILE A 65 -4.03 5.94 1.01
CA ILE A 65 -4.45 5.06 -0.09
C ILE A 65 -5.97 4.89 -0.11
N ARG A 66 -6.61 4.75 1.05
CA ARG A 66 -8.09 4.65 1.16
C ARG A 66 -8.80 5.93 0.74
N ALA A 67 -8.17 7.08 0.99
CA ALA A 67 -8.68 8.38 0.59
C ALA A 67 -8.37 8.75 -0.87
N GLY A 68 -7.68 7.87 -1.63
CA GLY A 68 -7.25 8.15 -3.01
C GLY A 68 -6.21 9.27 -3.11
N GLN A 69 -5.47 9.55 -2.04
CA GLN A 69 -4.38 10.53 -2.04
C GLN A 69 -3.05 9.96 -2.54
N ILE A 70 -2.95 8.63 -2.59
CA ILE A 70 -1.92 7.84 -3.25
C ILE A 70 -2.59 6.62 -3.88
N ASP A 71 -2.03 6.11 -4.96
CA ASP A 71 -2.54 4.94 -5.68
C ASP A 71 -1.82 3.65 -5.28
N MET A 72 -0.54 3.77 -4.90
CA MET A 72 0.27 2.64 -4.46
C MET A 72 1.37 3.05 -3.49
N TYR A 73 1.74 2.12 -2.62
CA TYR A 73 2.92 2.18 -1.75
C TYR A 73 3.34 0.76 -1.39
N VAL A 74 4.54 0.59 -0.82
CA VAL A 74 5.03 -0.70 -0.36
C VAL A 74 4.66 -0.93 1.11
N GLU A 75 4.16 -2.13 1.43
CA GLU A 75 3.83 -2.52 2.80
C GLU A 75 4.34 -3.94 3.11
N TYR A 76 4.75 -4.16 4.35
CA TYR A 76 5.13 -5.47 4.84
C TYR A 76 3.89 -6.27 5.19
N THR A 77 3.84 -7.52 4.76
CA THR A 77 2.72 -8.43 5.00
C THR A 77 2.38 -8.56 6.49
N GLY A 78 3.38 -8.72 7.36
CA GLY A 78 3.19 -8.79 8.81
C GLY A 78 2.61 -7.49 9.39
N THR A 79 3.08 -6.34 8.92
CA THR A 79 2.57 -5.02 9.32
C THR A 79 1.14 -4.81 8.83
N ALA A 80 0.83 -5.11 7.56
CA ALA A 80 -0.53 -5.04 7.03
C ALA A 80 -1.48 -5.93 7.84
N LEU A 81 -1.05 -7.15 8.15
CA LEU A 81 -1.85 -8.10 8.91
C LEU A 81 -2.13 -7.61 10.34
N ALA A 82 -1.12 -7.06 11.01
CA ALA A 82 -1.24 -6.59 12.39
C ALA A 82 -1.99 -5.24 12.47
N ALA A 83 -1.62 -4.27 11.63
CA ALA A 83 -2.09 -2.89 11.72
C ALA A 83 -3.37 -2.61 10.93
N ILE A 84 -3.60 -3.30 9.80
CA ILE A 84 -4.68 -2.97 8.87
C ILE A 84 -5.81 -4.03 8.92
N LEU A 85 -5.50 -5.32 8.76
CA LEU A 85 -6.52 -6.35 8.50
C LEU A 85 -7.27 -6.84 9.75
N LYS A 86 -6.64 -6.95 10.91
CA LYS A 86 -7.24 -7.61 12.10
C LYS A 86 -7.96 -6.66 13.06
N GLY A 87 -8.70 -5.69 12.53
CA GLY A 87 -9.55 -4.83 13.35
C GLY A 87 -8.79 -4.03 14.43
N GLY A 88 -7.52 -3.68 14.18
CA GLY A 88 -6.74 -2.85 15.10
C GLY A 88 -5.96 -3.58 16.19
N LEU A 89 -5.59 -4.86 16.02
CA LEU A 89 -4.61 -5.49 16.94
C LEU A 89 -3.29 -4.71 17.01
N GLY A 90 -2.86 -4.12 15.89
CA GLY A 90 -1.76 -3.18 15.85
C GLY A 90 -1.99 -1.96 16.75
N VAL A 91 -3.23 -1.49 16.92
CA VAL A 91 -3.55 -0.38 17.83
C VAL A 91 -3.15 -0.72 19.26
N PHE A 92 -3.31 -1.96 19.72
CA PHE A 92 -2.81 -2.37 21.04
C PHE A 92 -1.28 -2.38 21.09
N ILE A 93 -0.61 -2.86 20.04
CA ILE A 93 0.86 -2.81 19.95
C ILE A 93 1.35 -1.35 20.02
N PHE A 94 0.82 -0.47 19.18
CA PHE A 94 1.22 0.94 19.12
C PHE A 94 0.81 1.74 20.36
N ARG A 95 -0.38 1.48 20.92
CA ARG A 95 -0.79 2.07 22.21
C ARG A 95 0.10 1.59 23.35
N GLY A 96 0.43 0.30 23.38
CA GLY A 96 1.34 -0.25 24.37
C GLY A 96 2.74 0.36 24.27
N VAL A 97 3.27 0.55 23.06
CA VAL A 97 4.54 1.27 22.84
C VAL A 97 4.45 2.72 23.30
N ALA A 98 3.37 3.43 22.96
CA ALA A 98 3.18 4.83 23.35
C ALA A 98 3.03 5.00 24.87
N MET A 99 2.44 4.02 25.56
CA MET A 99 2.24 4.03 27.01
C MET A 99 3.34 3.29 27.78
N VAL A 100 4.36 2.75 27.09
CA VAL A 100 5.41 1.90 27.66
C VAL A 100 4.83 0.75 28.52
N ASP A 101 3.73 0.15 28.06
CA ASP A 101 3.04 -0.95 28.74
C ASP A 101 3.17 -2.26 27.97
N ASN A 102 4.03 -3.14 28.48
CA ASN A 102 4.29 -4.46 27.92
C ASN A 102 3.03 -5.34 27.88
N ARG A 103 2.08 -5.17 28.80
CA ARG A 103 0.85 -5.98 28.79
C ARG A 103 0.00 -5.66 27.58
N THR A 104 -0.20 -4.37 27.30
CA THR A 104 -0.92 -3.92 26.11
C THR A 104 -0.16 -4.25 24.82
N ILE A 105 1.18 -4.16 24.81
CA ILE A 105 1.99 -4.62 23.66
C ILE A 105 1.74 -6.11 23.39
N LEU A 106 1.85 -6.96 24.41
CA LEU A 106 1.69 -8.41 24.26
C LEU A 106 0.25 -8.80 23.88
N ALA A 107 -0.74 -8.08 24.39
CA ALA A 107 -2.15 -8.29 24.04
C ALA A 107 -2.42 -8.09 22.54
N GLY A 108 -1.68 -7.20 21.87
CA GLY A 108 -1.73 -7.06 20.41
C GLY A 108 -0.77 -8.01 19.68
N ALA A 109 0.45 -8.15 20.17
CA ALA A 109 1.53 -8.85 19.48
C ALA A 109 1.31 -10.37 19.41
N LEU A 110 0.88 -11.01 20.51
CA LEU A 110 0.67 -12.46 20.56
C LEU A 110 -0.41 -12.95 19.57
N PRO A 111 -1.64 -12.41 19.55
CA PRO A 111 -2.64 -12.83 18.57
C PRO A 111 -2.25 -12.42 17.14
N ALA A 112 -1.56 -11.28 16.96
CA ALA A 112 -1.05 -10.89 15.64
C ALA A 112 -0.07 -11.93 15.09
N ALA A 113 0.89 -12.37 15.91
CA ALA A 113 1.89 -13.37 15.56
C ALA A 113 1.27 -14.75 15.29
N ALA A 114 0.39 -15.24 16.16
CA ALA A 114 -0.25 -16.54 15.98
C ALA A 114 -1.00 -16.66 14.64
N LEU A 115 -1.73 -15.60 14.29
CA LEU A 115 -2.45 -15.54 13.02
C LEU A 115 -1.53 -15.27 11.82
N ALA A 116 -0.37 -14.61 12.00
CA ALA A 116 0.62 -14.47 10.93
C ALA A 116 1.22 -15.82 10.55
N VAL A 117 1.65 -16.59 11.55
CA VAL A 117 2.11 -17.97 11.38
C VAL A 117 1.01 -18.83 10.77
N GLY A 118 -0.22 -18.72 11.25
CA GLY A 118 -1.37 -19.43 10.67
C GLY A 118 -1.58 -19.11 9.19
N ALA A 119 -1.49 -17.84 8.81
CA ALA A 119 -1.63 -17.40 7.42
C ALA A 119 -0.49 -17.94 6.53
N GLU A 120 0.77 -17.87 6.99
CA GLU A 120 1.93 -18.42 6.26
C GLU A 120 1.82 -19.94 6.08
N LEU A 121 1.41 -20.67 7.11
CA LEU A 121 1.21 -22.11 7.02
C LEU A 121 0.09 -22.49 6.05
N ALA A 122 -1.01 -21.73 6.04
CA ALA A 122 -2.12 -21.94 5.11
C ALA A 122 -1.70 -21.67 3.67
N LEU A 123 -1.05 -20.53 3.41
CA LEU A 123 -0.49 -20.19 2.10
C LEU A 123 0.52 -21.26 1.64
N GLY A 124 1.43 -21.67 2.50
CA GLY A 124 2.41 -22.72 2.20
C GLY A 124 1.76 -24.08 1.92
N ALA A 125 0.67 -24.44 2.61
CA ALA A 125 -0.07 -25.66 2.35
C ALA A 125 -0.79 -25.63 0.99
N VAL A 126 -1.37 -24.48 0.63
CA VAL A 126 -1.98 -24.26 -0.69
C VAL A 126 -0.91 -24.31 -1.79
N GLU A 127 0.23 -23.65 -1.61
CA GLU A 127 1.32 -23.68 -2.58
C GLU A 127 1.80 -25.11 -2.86
N ARG A 128 2.00 -25.91 -1.81
CA ARG A 128 2.39 -27.33 -1.95
C ARG A 128 1.35 -28.16 -2.71
N ARG A 129 0.07 -27.79 -2.65
CA ARG A 129 -1.02 -28.50 -3.32
C ARG A 129 -1.21 -28.08 -4.77
N VAL A 130 -0.82 -26.86 -5.13
CA VAL A 130 -0.97 -26.29 -6.47
C VAL A 130 0.29 -26.48 -7.32
N ARG A 131 1.47 -26.68 -6.72
CA ARG A 131 2.70 -26.92 -7.48
C ARG A 131 2.58 -28.19 -8.34
N PRO A 132 2.73 -28.09 -9.68
CA PRO A 132 2.81 -29.26 -10.53
C PRO A 132 4.07 -30.08 -10.18
N PRO A 133 4.03 -31.42 -10.29
CA PRO A 133 5.21 -32.24 -10.10
C PRO A 133 6.28 -31.83 -11.12
N ARG A 134 7.52 -31.65 -10.62
CA ARG A 134 8.71 -31.48 -11.47
C ARG A 134 9.21 -32.83 -11.93
#